data_AF-A0A1M5DZG4-F1
#
_entry.id   AF-A0A1M5DZG4-F1
#
_cell.length_a   1.000
_cell.length_b   1.000
_cell.length_c   1.000
_cell.angle_alpha   90.00
_cell.angle_beta   90.00
_cell.angle_gamma   90.00
#
_symmetry.space_group_name_H-M   'P 1'
#
loop_
_entity.id
_entity.type
_entity.pdbx_description
1 polymer ?
#
loop_
_entity_poly.entity_id
_entity_poly.type
_entity_poly.pdbx_seq_one_letter_code
_entity_poly.pdbx_strand_id
1 'polypeptide(L)'
;MPDPTDQPPVLGSLTWEPAAARADLLGDAVAAALPALTGPAWVAPVDDDLADTAAFTEAYGVPLEASANCVVVATRRAGQTALAACVVLATTRADVNGLVRRHLGARKASFAPQDVAVAESGMAYGGITPVGLPPSWPVLVDAAVAAAELVVVGSGTRGAKLALPGSVLAALPGAEVLEGLGVPVADQPQPAPAGPVERAPDDRDVGWGERPDDADPDRRYLEDRPPHWGSD
;
A
#
# COMPACT_ATOMS: atom_id res chain seq x y z
N MET A 1 -24.28 -29.28 1.03
CA MET A 1 -24.42 -28.07 1.86
C MET A 1 -23.18 -27.24 1.60
N PRO A 2 -23.26 -25.90 1.49
CA PRO A 2 -22.05 -25.09 1.49
C PRO A 2 -21.24 -25.41 2.76
N ASP A 3 -19.92 -25.46 2.63
CA ASP A 3 -19.03 -25.61 3.78
C ASP A 3 -19.30 -24.44 4.74
N PRO A 4 -19.42 -24.65 6.06
CA PRO A 4 -19.63 -23.54 7.01
C PRO A 4 -18.53 -22.47 6.95
N THR A 5 -17.38 -22.76 6.35
CA THR A 5 -16.30 -21.79 6.07
C THR A 5 -16.60 -20.84 4.90
N ASP A 6 -17.67 -21.06 4.14
CA ASP A 6 -18.02 -20.30 2.93
C ASP A 6 -19.08 -19.22 3.18
N GLN A 7 -19.52 -19.04 4.44
CA GLN A 7 -20.49 -18.03 4.80
C GLN A 7 -19.85 -16.63 4.80
N PRO A 8 -20.45 -15.64 4.12
CA PRO A 8 -19.94 -14.28 4.15
C PRO A 8 -19.84 -13.71 5.57
N PRO A 9 -18.76 -12.98 5.88
CA PRO A 9 -18.60 -12.38 7.19
C PRO A 9 -19.61 -11.26 7.42
N VAL A 10 -19.98 -11.05 8.69
CA VAL A 10 -20.73 -9.87 9.12
C VAL A 10 -19.73 -8.88 9.70
N LEU A 11 -19.28 -7.95 8.88
CA LEU A 11 -18.26 -6.98 9.25
C LEU A 11 -18.62 -5.59 8.72
N GLY A 12 -18.86 -4.66 9.65
CA GLY A 12 -19.34 -3.32 9.32
C GLY A 12 -20.72 -3.31 8.67
N SER A 13 -20.98 -2.29 7.85
CA SER A 13 -22.21 -2.10 7.06
C SER A 13 -22.13 -2.70 5.66
N LEU A 14 -21.01 -3.31 5.29
CA LEU A 14 -20.77 -3.84 3.95
C LEU A 14 -21.46 -5.18 3.73
N THR A 15 -21.91 -5.39 2.50
CA THR A 15 -22.37 -6.69 2.02
C THR A 15 -21.19 -7.41 1.37
N TRP A 16 -20.71 -8.47 2.03
CA TRP A 16 -19.61 -9.29 1.54
C TRP A 16 -20.14 -10.40 0.64
N GLU A 17 -19.53 -10.55 -0.53
CA GLU A 17 -19.85 -11.59 -1.51
C GLU A 17 -18.63 -12.48 -1.76
N PRO A 18 -18.79 -13.76 -2.12
CA PRO A 18 -17.65 -14.60 -2.50
C PRO A 18 -16.82 -13.93 -3.60
N ALA A 19 -15.52 -13.76 -3.38
CA ALA A 19 -14.65 -13.01 -4.29
C ALA A 19 -14.60 -13.62 -5.69
N ALA A 20 -14.66 -14.95 -5.78
CA ALA A 20 -14.73 -15.68 -7.04
C ALA A 20 -15.98 -15.37 -7.89
N ALA A 21 -17.07 -14.90 -7.27
CA ALA A 21 -18.29 -14.53 -7.97
C ALA A 21 -18.29 -13.06 -8.45
N ARG A 22 -17.35 -12.25 -7.95
CA ARG A 22 -17.27 -10.79 -8.18
C ARG A 22 -15.87 -10.36 -8.61
N ALA A 23 -15.30 -11.09 -9.57
CA ALA A 23 -13.97 -10.78 -10.13
C ALA A 23 -13.90 -9.37 -10.77
N ASP A 24 -15.04 -8.79 -11.14
CA ASP A 24 -15.19 -7.41 -11.62
C ASP A 24 -14.75 -6.34 -10.61
N LEU A 25 -14.69 -6.69 -9.32
CA LEU A 25 -14.27 -5.80 -8.24
C LEU A 25 -12.77 -5.88 -7.90
N LEU A 26 -12.04 -6.80 -8.53
CA LEU A 26 -10.67 -7.14 -8.19
C LEU A 26 -9.70 -6.58 -9.22
N GLY A 27 -8.46 -6.31 -8.78
CA GLY A 27 -7.37 -6.07 -9.71
C GLY A 27 -7.04 -7.36 -10.45
N ASP A 28 -6.60 -7.27 -11.71
CA ASP A 28 -6.33 -8.44 -12.56
C ASP A 28 -5.40 -9.47 -11.89
N ALA A 29 -4.34 -8.98 -11.23
CA ALA A 29 -3.39 -9.84 -10.51
C ALA A 29 -4.03 -10.59 -9.34
N VAL A 30 -4.97 -9.94 -8.64
CA VAL A 30 -5.70 -10.51 -7.51
C VAL A 30 -6.70 -11.55 -8.01
N ALA A 31 -7.47 -11.22 -9.05
CA ALA A 31 -8.42 -12.14 -9.67
C ALA A 31 -7.73 -13.41 -10.19
N ALA A 32 -6.55 -13.27 -10.82
CA ALA A 32 -5.77 -14.41 -11.30
C ALA A 32 -5.23 -15.30 -10.17
N ALA A 33 -4.96 -14.73 -8.99
CA ALA A 33 -4.42 -15.46 -7.84
C ALA A 33 -5.50 -16.13 -6.97
N LEU A 34 -6.75 -15.67 -7.02
CA LEU A 34 -7.86 -16.21 -6.20
C LEU A 34 -7.98 -17.74 -6.21
N PRO A 35 -7.89 -18.45 -7.36
CA PRO A 35 -8.07 -19.90 -7.37
C PRO A 35 -6.99 -20.68 -6.60
N ALA A 36 -5.85 -20.04 -6.31
CA ALA A 36 -4.73 -20.66 -5.59
C ALA A 36 -4.80 -20.41 -4.07
N LEU A 37 -5.78 -19.66 -3.58
CA LEU A 37 -5.95 -19.43 -2.15
C LEU A 37 -6.35 -20.73 -1.44
N THR A 38 -5.77 -20.96 -0.25
CA THR A 38 -6.00 -22.16 0.56
C THR A 38 -7.25 -22.07 1.43
N GLY A 39 -8.03 -21.01 1.29
CA GLY A 39 -9.24 -20.76 2.07
C GLY A 39 -10.15 -19.73 1.41
N PRO A 40 -11.28 -19.39 2.06
CA PRO A 40 -12.28 -18.51 1.49
C PRO A 40 -11.78 -17.07 1.39
N ALA A 41 -12.33 -16.34 0.42
CA ALA A 41 -12.14 -14.91 0.27
C ALA A 41 -13.47 -14.26 -0.14
N TRP A 42 -13.77 -13.14 0.49
CA TRP A 42 -14.95 -12.33 0.18
C TRP A 42 -14.52 -10.94 -0.28
N VAL A 43 -15.37 -10.30 -1.06
CA VAL A 43 -15.16 -8.94 -1.57
C VAL A 43 -16.40 -8.11 -1.31
N ALA A 44 -16.20 -6.83 -1.02
CA ALA A 44 -17.26 -5.85 -0.93
C ALA A 44 -16.83 -4.58 -1.69
N PRO A 45 -17.72 -3.98 -2.50
CA PRO A 45 -17.44 -2.69 -3.13
C PRO A 45 -17.40 -1.59 -2.06
N VAL A 46 -16.55 -0.60 -2.28
CA VAL A 46 -16.46 0.61 -1.47
C VAL A 46 -16.38 1.83 -2.39
N ASP A 47 -16.77 2.98 -1.88
CA ASP A 47 -16.46 4.25 -2.53
C ASP A 47 -14.94 4.46 -2.61
N ASP A 48 -14.44 4.77 -3.82
CA ASP A 48 -13.03 5.04 -4.10
C ASP A 48 -12.43 6.16 -3.24
N ASP A 49 -13.26 7.15 -2.88
CA ASP A 49 -12.87 8.29 -2.04
C ASP A 49 -12.77 7.91 -0.55
N LEU A 50 -13.39 6.79 -0.17
CA LEU A 50 -13.39 6.25 1.20
C LEU A 50 -12.50 5.02 1.34
N ALA A 51 -11.63 4.75 0.35
CA ALA A 51 -10.80 3.56 0.32
C ALA A 51 -9.62 3.60 1.30
N ASP A 52 -9.22 4.78 1.78
CA ASP A 52 -8.20 4.94 2.83
C ASP A 52 -8.67 4.34 4.15
N THR A 53 -7.78 3.68 4.89
CA THR A 53 -8.13 2.88 6.06
C THR A 53 -8.90 3.65 7.14
N ALA A 54 -8.57 4.92 7.40
CA ALA A 54 -9.28 5.71 8.40
C ALA A 54 -10.70 6.07 7.94
N ALA A 55 -10.83 6.59 6.71
CA ALA A 55 -12.12 6.94 6.12
C ALA A 55 -13.02 5.70 5.93
N PHE A 56 -12.42 4.58 5.53
CA PHE A 56 -13.10 3.29 5.39
C PHE A 56 -13.69 2.81 6.72
N THR A 57 -12.89 2.85 7.78
CA THR A 57 -13.33 2.42 9.12
C THR A 57 -14.49 3.30 9.61
N GLU A 58 -14.37 4.63 9.44
CA GLU A 58 -15.41 5.58 9.85
C GLU A 58 -16.71 5.38 9.06
N ALA A 59 -16.63 5.24 7.73
CA ALA A 59 -17.80 5.15 6.87
C ALA A 59 -18.53 3.81 6.96
N TYR A 60 -17.77 2.71 7.05
CA TYR A 60 -18.33 1.36 6.94
C TYR A 60 -18.36 0.61 8.27
N GLY A 61 -17.83 1.16 9.36
CA GLY A 61 -17.85 0.54 10.68
C GLY A 61 -17.05 -0.77 10.77
N VAL A 62 -16.08 -0.96 9.87
CA VAL A 62 -15.13 -2.08 9.94
C VAL A 62 -14.02 -1.70 10.92
N PRO A 63 -13.77 -2.47 12.01
CA PRO A 63 -12.75 -2.13 12.99
C PRO A 63 -11.34 -2.08 12.40
N LEU A 64 -10.48 -1.20 12.94
CA LEU A 64 -9.06 -1.12 12.56
C LEU A 64 -8.32 -2.42 12.90
N GLU A 65 -8.72 -3.11 13.96
CA GLU A 65 -8.15 -4.38 14.40
C GLU A 65 -8.47 -5.52 13.42
N ALA A 66 -9.54 -5.37 12.64
CA ALA A 66 -9.92 -6.30 11.58
C ALA A 66 -9.41 -5.84 10.20
N SER A 67 -8.59 -4.79 10.13
CA SER A 67 -8.04 -4.26 8.89
C SER A 67 -6.52 -4.41 8.87
N ALA A 68 -5.93 -4.76 7.73
CA ALA A 68 -4.48 -4.80 7.56
C ALA A 68 -4.03 -4.02 6.33
N ASN A 69 -2.93 -3.30 6.50
CA ASN A 69 -2.28 -2.54 5.45
C ASN A 69 -1.22 -3.41 4.77
N CYS A 70 -1.20 -3.40 3.44
CA CYS A 70 -0.10 -3.94 2.65
C CYS A 70 0.75 -2.77 2.14
N VAL A 71 2.00 -2.69 2.58
CA VAL A 71 2.94 -1.65 2.17
C VAL A 71 4.10 -2.27 1.40
N VAL A 72 4.51 -1.61 0.31
CA VAL A 72 5.66 -2.05 -0.49
C VAL A 72 6.91 -1.37 0.01
N VAL A 73 7.96 -2.15 0.27
CA VAL A 73 9.27 -1.68 0.72
C VAL A 73 10.31 -1.92 -0.35
N ALA A 74 11.17 -0.93 -0.56
CA ALA A 74 12.37 -1.03 -1.38
C ALA A 74 13.58 -1.23 -0.48
N THR A 75 14.34 -2.28 -0.77
CA THR A 75 15.59 -2.59 -0.08
C THR A 75 16.77 -2.45 -1.02
N ARG A 76 17.93 -2.08 -0.48
CA ARG A 76 19.16 -1.92 -1.27
C ARG A 76 20.33 -2.61 -0.59
N ARG A 77 21.08 -3.41 -1.35
CA ARG A 77 22.34 -4.04 -0.94
C ARG A 77 23.27 -4.15 -2.15
N ALA A 78 24.55 -3.85 -1.97
CA ALA A 78 25.57 -3.97 -3.03
C ALA A 78 25.16 -3.31 -4.37
N GLY A 79 24.46 -2.17 -4.33
CA GLY A 79 24.00 -1.45 -5.52
C GLY A 79 22.72 -1.99 -6.17
N GLN A 80 22.22 -3.16 -5.74
CA GLN A 80 20.98 -3.76 -6.24
C GLN A 80 19.79 -3.33 -5.38
N THR A 81 18.64 -3.11 -6.03
CA THR A 81 17.37 -2.82 -5.38
C THR A 81 16.44 -4.02 -5.53
N ALA A 82 15.74 -4.39 -4.45
CA ALA A 82 14.69 -5.40 -4.45
C ALA A 82 13.45 -4.88 -3.73
N LEU A 83 12.29 -5.40 -4.10
CA LEU A 83 11.00 -5.05 -3.51
C LEU A 83 10.46 -6.20 -2.67
N ALA A 84 9.74 -5.86 -1.61
CA ALA A 84 9.00 -6.80 -0.78
C ALA A 84 7.69 -6.14 -0.32
N ALA A 85 6.72 -6.94 0.08
CA ALA A 85 5.51 -6.47 0.73
C ALA A 85 5.58 -6.72 2.23
N CYS A 86 4.97 -5.84 3.01
CA CYS A 86 4.75 -6.03 4.44
C CYS A 86 3.26 -5.90 4.74
N VAL A 87 2.70 -6.87 5.46
CA VAL A 87 1.30 -6.90 5.86
C VAL A 87 1.25 -6.77 7.38
N VAL A 88 0.64 -5.69 7.86
CA VAL A 88 0.53 -5.37 9.29
C VAL A 88 -0.88 -4.89 9.60
N LEU A 89 -1.36 -5.09 10.83
CA LEU A 89 -2.66 -4.54 11.25
C LEU A 89 -2.69 -3.02 11.12
N ALA A 90 -3.87 -2.46 10.82
CA ALA A 90 -4.05 -1.03 10.62
C ALA A 90 -3.76 -0.20 11.88
N THR A 91 -3.77 -0.83 13.06
CA THR A 91 -3.38 -0.24 14.35
C THR A 91 -1.85 -0.14 14.54
N THR A 92 -1.08 -0.65 13.58
CA THR A 92 0.38 -0.73 13.65
C THR A 92 1.05 -0.17 12.39
N ARG A 93 2.37 -0.01 12.43
CA ARG A 93 3.21 0.34 11.26
C ARG A 93 4.32 -0.69 11.11
N ALA A 94 4.64 -1.05 9.87
CA ALA A 94 5.74 -1.96 9.59
C ALA A 94 7.09 -1.38 10.04
N ASP A 95 7.90 -2.16 10.78
CA ASP A 95 9.27 -1.80 11.14
C ASP A 95 10.23 -1.95 9.94
N VAL A 96 10.09 -1.05 8.98
CA VAL A 96 10.87 -1.06 7.73
C VAL A 96 12.37 -0.94 8.00
N ASN A 97 12.76 -0.06 8.93
CA ASN A 97 14.17 0.27 9.17
C ASN A 97 14.86 -0.66 10.20
N GLY A 98 14.08 -1.30 11.05
CA GLY A 98 14.55 -2.31 11.99
C GLY A 98 14.38 -3.71 11.42
N LEU A 99 13.27 -4.38 11.75
CA LEU A 99 13.04 -5.80 11.46
C LEU A 99 13.17 -6.12 9.97
N VAL A 100 12.44 -5.43 9.09
CA VAL A 100 12.42 -5.72 7.65
C VAL A 100 13.82 -5.59 7.04
N ARG A 101 14.52 -4.48 7.32
CA ARG A 101 15.88 -4.25 6.82
C ARG A 101 16.84 -5.38 7.27
N ARG A 102 16.76 -5.79 8.53
CA ARG A 102 17.64 -6.85 9.07
C ARG A 102 17.29 -8.21 8.48
N HIS A 103 16.00 -8.54 8.43
CA HIS A 103 15.46 -9.79 7.91
C HIS A 103 15.89 -10.03 6.46
N LEU A 104 15.71 -9.02 5.61
CA LEU A 104 16.09 -9.06 4.20
C LEU A 104 17.61 -8.84 3.96
N GLY A 105 18.42 -8.74 5.03
CA GLY A 105 19.86 -8.52 4.93
C GLY A 105 20.25 -7.23 4.19
N ALA A 106 19.38 -6.23 4.20
CA ALA A 106 19.53 -5.02 3.39
C ALA A 106 20.43 -3.99 4.07
N ARG A 107 21.17 -3.20 3.27
CA ARG A 107 21.94 -2.07 3.79
C ARG A 107 21.03 -0.87 4.09
N LYS A 108 20.04 -0.63 3.23
CA LYS A 108 19.01 0.39 3.37
C LYS A 108 17.65 -0.23 3.05
N ALA A 109 16.62 0.19 3.76
CA ALA A 109 15.22 -0.06 3.44
C ALA A 109 14.45 1.26 3.47
N SER A 110 13.40 1.37 2.68
CA SER A 110 12.44 2.47 2.69
C SER A 110 11.12 1.97 2.14
N PHE A 111 10.05 2.76 2.27
CA PHE A 111 8.89 2.55 1.40
C PHE A 111 9.30 2.70 -0.06
N ALA A 112 8.70 1.88 -0.93
CA ALA A 112 8.89 2.00 -2.36
C ALA A 112 8.20 3.28 -2.87
N PRO A 113 8.76 3.97 -3.87
CA PRO A 113 8.05 5.03 -4.58
C PRO A 113 6.71 4.53 -5.11
N GLN A 114 5.67 5.38 -5.04
CA GLN A 114 4.30 5.00 -5.40
C GLN A 114 4.20 4.49 -6.85
N ASP A 115 4.84 5.19 -7.78
CA ASP A 115 4.89 4.83 -9.20
C ASP A 115 5.51 3.45 -9.43
N VAL A 116 6.62 3.16 -8.74
CA VAL A 116 7.26 1.84 -8.75
C VAL A 116 6.35 0.77 -8.15
N ALA A 117 5.75 1.04 -6.99
CA ALA A 117 4.87 0.07 -6.33
C ALA A 117 3.66 -0.29 -7.21
N VAL A 118 3.04 0.70 -7.86
CA VAL A 118 1.92 0.50 -8.78
C VAL A 118 2.35 -0.28 -10.02
N ALA A 119 3.43 0.17 -10.68
CA ALA A 119 3.90 -0.45 -11.92
C ALA A 119 4.28 -1.93 -11.72
N GLU A 120 4.98 -2.24 -10.63
CA GLU A 120 5.49 -3.58 -10.38
C GLU A 120 4.45 -4.52 -9.75
N SER A 121 3.50 -4.01 -8.95
CA SER A 121 2.41 -4.84 -8.42
C SER A 121 1.28 -5.05 -9.42
N GLY A 122 1.13 -4.16 -10.41
CA GLY A 122 -0.03 -4.15 -11.31
C GLY A 122 -1.33 -3.71 -10.62
N MET A 123 -1.26 -3.11 -9.43
CA MET A 123 -2.42 -2.74 -8.61
C MET A 123 -2.52 -1.23 -8.40
N ALA A 124 -3.73 -0.74 -8.17
CA ALA A 124 -3.97 0.68 -7.89
C ALA A 124 -3.32 1.11 -6.56
N TYR A 125 -2.79 2.33 -6.50
CA TYR A 125 -2.28 2.88 -5.24
C TYR A 125 -3.40 2.99 -4.19
N GLY A 126 -3.12 2.55 -2.96
CA GLY A 126 -4.11 2.39 -1.89
C GLY A 126 -4.99 1.13 -2.01
N GLY A 127 -4.91 0.42 -3.13
CA GLY A 127 -5.54 -0.89 -3.35
C GLY A 127 -4.57 -2.07 -3.30
N ILE A 128 -3.25 -1.81 -3.23
CA ILE A 128 -2.21 -2.84 -3.18
C ILE A 128 -2.47 -3.82 -2.03
N THR A 129 -2.35 -5.11 -2.32
CA THR A 129 -2.66 -6.22 -1.43
C THR A 129 -1.60 -7.32 -1.58
N PRO A 130 -1.39 -8.20 -0.58
CA PRO A 130 -0.43 -9.30 -0.72
C PRO A 130 -0.83 -10.36 -1.75
N VAL A 131 -2.13 -10.44 -2.10
CA VAL A 131 -2.65 -11.46 -3.03
C VAL A 131 -2.28 -11.12 -4.47
N GLY A 132 -1.60 -12.02 -5.17
CA GLY A 132 -1.26 -11.84 -6.59
C GLY A 132 -0.02 -10.99 -6.86
N LEU A 133 0.78 -10.68 -5.85
CA LEU A 133 2.06 -10.00 -6.03
C LEU A 133 3.05 -10.85 -6.84
N PRO A 134 4.07 -10.23 -7.47
CA PRO A 134 5.09 -10.95 -8.22
C PRO A 134 5.77 -12.04 -7.38
N PRO A 135 6.02 -13.25 -7.91
CA PRO A 135 6.65 -14.35 -7.16
C PRO A 135 8.07 -14.06 -6.63
N SER A 136 8.73 -13.04 -7.17
CA SER A 136 10.04 -12.59 -6.73
C SER A 136 10.01 -11.75 -5.45
N TRP A 137 8.82 -11.32 -5.00
CA TRP A 137 8.67 -10.48 -3.81
C TRP A 137 8.42 -11.35 -2.58
N PRO A 138 9.25 -11.23 -1.53
CA PRO A 138 8.87 -11.71 -0.21
C PRO A 138 7.60 -10.99 0.27
N VAL A 139 6.69 -11.73 0.90
CA VAL A 139 5.49 -11.19 1.55
C VAL A 139 5.65 -11.37 3.05
N LEU A 140 6.12 -10.34 3.74
CA LEU A 140 6.34 -10.38 5.18
C LEU A 140 5.00 -10.11 5.88
N VAL A 141 4.48 -11.10 6.62
CA VAL A 141 3.19 -11.01 7.31
C VAL A 141 3.44 -10.92 8.80
N ASP A 142 2.86 -9.92 9.46
CA ASP A 142 2.96 -9.84 10.92
C ASP A 142 2.22 -11.00 11.58
N ALA A 143 2.79 -11.56 12.65
CA ALA A 143 2.20 -12.68 13.37
C ALA A 143 0.77 -12.41 13.86
N ALA A 144 0.44 -11.17 14.24
CA ALA A 144 -0.92 -10.81 14.64
C ALA A 144 -1.90 -10.83 13.46
N VAL A 145 -1.45 -10.47 12.25
CA VAL A 145 -2.25 -10.61 11.03
C VAL A 145 -2.44 -12.09 10.70
N ALA A 146 -1.38 -12.89 10.75
CA ALA A 146 -1.43 -14.32 10.45
C ALA A 146 -2.37 -15.10 11.40
N ALA A 147 -2.46 -14.67 12.65
CA ALA A 147 -3.32 -15.26 13.68
C ALA A 147 -4.77 -14.76 13.65
N ALA A 148 -5.08 -13.71 12.90
CA ALA A 148 -6.43 -13.14 12.85
C ALA A 148 -7.41 -14.10 12.16
N GLU A 149 -8.58 -14.32 12.77
CA GLU A 149 -9.64 -15.16 12.18
C GLU A 149 -10.15 -14.58 10.85
N LEU A 150 -10.19 -13.26 10.75
CA LEU A 150 -10.59 -12.52 9.56
C LEU A 150 -9.87 -11.17 9.52
N VAL A 151 -9.43 -10.77 8.33
CA VAL A 151 -8.78 -9.49 8.09
C VAL A 151 -9.24 -8.89 6.76
N VAL A 152 -9.37 -7.57 6.73
CA VAL A 152 -9.71 -6.77 5.55
C VAL A 152 -8.45 -6.15 4.96
N VAL A 153 -8.23 -6.36 3.66
CA VAL A 153 -7.10 -5.84 2.89
C VAL A 153 -7.58 -5.21 1.58
N GLY A 154 -6.68 -4.56 0.84
CA GLY A 154 -6.98 -4.07 -0.51
C GLY A 154 -7.40 -5.20 -1.47
N SER A 155 -8.14 -4.85 -2.52
CA SER A 155 -8.59 -5.78 -3.57
C SER A 155 -7.76 -5.73 -4.85
N GLY A 156 -6.65 -4.97 -4.86
CA GLY A 156 -5.92 -4.58 -6.06
C GLY A 156 -6.51 -3.36 -6.77
N THR A 157 -7.71 -2.92 -6.36
CA THR A 157 -8.37 -1.68 -6.80
C THR A 157 -8.65 -0.78 -5.59
N ARG A 158 -9.08 0.46 -5.83
CA ARG A 158 -9.56 1.35 -4.75
C ARG A 158 -11.01 1.06 -4.37
N GLY A 159 -11.82 0.62 -5.33
CA GLY A 159 -13.28 0.55 -5.21
C GLY A 159 -13.81 -0.72 -4.59
N ALA A 160 -12.93 -1.54 -4.00
CA ALA A 160 -13.35 -2.69 -3.22
C ALA A 160 -12.33 -3.02 -2.12
N LYS A 161 -12.74 -3.92 -1.24
CA LYS A 161 -11.88 -4.54 -0.21
C LYS A 161 -12.08 -6.05 -0.22
N LEU A 162 -11.02 -6.77 0.13
CA LEU A 162 -11.07 -8.20 0.36
C LEU A 162 -11.16 -8.48 1.86
N ALA A 163 -11.96 -9.46 2.25
CA ALA A 163 -11.94 -10.07 3.58
C ALA A 163 -11.54 -11.54 3.44
N LEU A 164 -10.59 -11.99 4.27
CA LEU A 164 -10.10 -13.37 4.27
C LEU A 164 -9.44 -13.69 5.61
N PRO A 165 -9.32 -14.98 6.00
CA PRO A 165 -8.58 -15.35 7.20
C PRO A 165 -7.10 -14.98 7.12
N GLY A 166 -6.52 -14.59 8.25
CA GLY A 166 -5.09 -14.31 8.35
C GLY A 166 -4.21 -15.50 7.95
N SER A 167 -4.69 -16.72 8.21
CA SER A 167 -4.04 -17.96 7.80
C SER A 167 -3.94 -18.12 6.29
N VAL A 168 -4.86 -17.55 5.51
CA VAL A 168 -4.78 -17.54 4.03
C VAL A 168 -3.65 -16.62 3.59
N LEU A 169 -3.49 -15.45 4.23
CA LEU A 169 -2.38 -14.53 3.94
C LEU A 169 -1.02 -15.15 4.29
N ALA A 170 -0.95 -15.85 5.43
CA ALA A 170 0.26 -16.57 5.86
C ALA A 170 0.62 -17.76 4.95
N ALA A 171 -0.33 -18.26 4.15
CA ALA A 171 -0.14 -19.37 3.22
C ALA A 171 0.13 -18.92 1.77
N LEU A 172 0.20 -17.62 1.50
CA LEU A 172 0.50 -17.10 0.17
C LEU A 172 1.91 -17.54 -0.31
N PRO A 173 2.12 -17.67 -1.62
CA PRO A 173 3.46 -17.88 -2.17
C PRO A 173 4.42 -16.77 -1.72
N GLY A 174 5.57 -17.14 -1.16
CA GLY A 174 6.55 -16.18 -0.65
C GLY A 174 6.20 -15.53 0.68
N ALA A 175 5.13 -15.98 1.36
CA ALA A 175 4.77 -15.48 2.68
C ALA A 175 5.78 -15.94 3.75
N GLU A 176 6.20 -15.00 4.58
CA GLU A 176 7.05 -15.23 5.75
C GLU A 176 6.40 -14.55 6.96
N VAL A 177 5.98 -15.33 7.96
CA VAL A 177 5.37 -14.81 9.18
C VAL A 177 6.46 -14.34 10.14
N LEU A 178 6.41 -13.06 10.53
CA LEU A 178 7.39 -12.42 11.38
C LEU A 178 6.74 -11.84 12.65
N GLU A 179 7.29 -12.20 13.80
CA GLU A 179 6.93 -11.62 15.08
C GLU A 179 7.44 -10.18 15.21
N GLY A 180 6.56 -9.27 15.61
CA GLY A 180 6.89 -7.86 15.82
C GLY A 180 7.20 -7.08 14.55
N LEU A 181 6.64 -7.49 13.40
CA LEU A 181 6.73 -6.72 12.16
C LEU A 181 5.90 -5.44 12.28
N GLY A 182 4.71 -5.53 12.84
CA GLY A 182 3.85 -4.41 13.20
C GLY A 182 4.28 -3.81 14.53
N VAL A 183 4.70 -2.54 14.52
CA VAL A 183 4.97 -1.76 15.72
C VAL A 183 3.77 -0.87 16.01
N PRO A 184 3.22 -0.87 17.23
CA PRO A 184 2.13 0.02 17.60
C PRO A 184 2.48 1.47 17.26
N VAL A 185 1.54 2.18 16.64
CA VAL A 185 1.68 3.62 16.47
C VAL A 185 1.46 4.23 17.85
N ALA A 186 2.50 4.76 18.48
CA ALA A 186 2.31 5.60 19.66
C ALA A 186 1.32 6.70 19.28
N ASP A 187 0.26 6.84 20.05
CA ASP A 187 -0.84 7.79 19.82
C ASP A 187 -0.23 9.20 19.72
N GLN A 188 0.02 9.65 18.48
CA GLN A 188 0.40 11.03 18.24
C GLN A 188 -0.92 11.78 18.14
N PRO A 189 -1.17 12.80 18.98
CA PRO A 189 -2.36 13.61 18.85
C PRO A 189 -2.47 14.06 17.39
N GLN A 190 -3.62 13.80 16.78
CA GLN A 190 -4.02 14.40 15.50
C GLN A 190 -3.58 15.88 15.56
N PRO A 191 -2.77 16.39 14.62
CA PRO A 191 -2.55 17.82 14.55
C PRO A 191 -3.94 18.45 14.50
N ALA A 192 -4.23 19.37 15.43
CA ALA A 192 -5.47 20.13 15.38
C ALA A 192 -5.63 20.65 13.94
N PRO A 193 -6.85 20.62 13.37
CA PRO A 193 -7.06 21.13 12.02
C PRO A 193 -6.37 22.48 11.94
N ALA A 194 -5.49 22.65 10.96
CA ALA A 194 -4.75 23.88 10.79
C ALA A 194 -5.78 25.01 10.82
N GLY A 195 -5.73 25.83 11.88
CA GLY A 195 -6.55 27.03 11.93
C GLY A 195 -6.31 27.84 10.66
N PRO A 196 -7.26 28.70 10.26
CA PRO A 196 -7.04 29.57 9.11
C PRO A 196 -5.66 30.20 9.23
N VAL A 197 -4.81 30.02 8.22
CA VAL A 197 -3.51 30.68 8.20
C VAL A 197 -3.81 32.16 8.02
N GLU A 198 -3.99 32.87 9.13
CA GLU A 198 -3.99 34.31 9.15
C GLU A 198 -2.58 34.73 8.76
N ARG A 199 -2.41 35.13 7.50
CA ARG A 199 -1.15 35.67 7.00
C ARG A 199 -0.77 36.83 7.90
N ALA A 200 0.39 36.72 8.56
CA ALA A 200 0.96 37.83 9.29
C ALA A 200 1.07 39.04 8.33
N PRO A 201 0.52 40.20 8.70
CA PRO A 201 0.54 41.38 7.84
C PRO A 201 1.89 42.08 7.92
N ASP A 202 2.99 41.44 7.47
CA ASP A 202 4.24 42.18 7.16
C ASP A 202 5.35 41.46 6.37
N ASP A 203 5.11 40.34 5.68
CA ASP A 203 6.16 39.66 4.89
C ASP A 203 6.52 40.37 3.56
N ARG A 204 6.60 41.72 3.56
CA ARG A 204 7.09 42.51 2.42
C ARG A 204 8.56 42.88 2.49
N ASP A 205 9.29 42.52 3.54
CA ASP A 205 10.66 43.03 3.74
C ASP A 205 11.69 41.95 4.15
N VAL A 206 11.73 40.84 3.41
CA VAL A 206 12.93 39.99 3.35
C VAL A 206 13.31 39.77 1.89
N GLY A 207 14.20 40.62 1.41
CA GLY A 207 14.64 40.69 0.02
C GLY A 207 15.22 39.38 -0.50
N TRP A 208 14.53 38.80 -1.47
CA TRP A 208 15.11 38.02 -2.56
C TRP A 208 14.74 38.74 -3.84
N GLY A 209 15.76 39.10 -4.62
CA GLY A 209 15.69 40.06 -5.71
C GLY A 209 14.62 39.78 -6.76
N GLU A 210 14.29 40.82 -7.52
CA GLU A 210 13.33 40.83 -8.61
C GLU A 210 13.45 39.59 -9.50
N ARG A 211 12.30 38.95 -9.76
CA ARG A 211 12.19 37.93 -10.81
C ARG A 211 12.56 38.56 -12.15
N PRO A 212 13.48 37.97 -12.93
CA PRO A 212 13.67 38.39 -14.31
C PRO A 212 12.38 38.15 -15.11
N ASP A 213 11.96 39.16 -15.86
CA ASP A 213 10.85 39.09 -16.82
C ASP A 213 11.06 37.97 -17.86
N ASP A 214 9.95 37.39 -18.34
CA ASP A 214 9.84 36.29 -19.32
C ASP A 214 10.32 36.64 -20.76
N ALA A 215 11.38 37.43 -20.90
CA ALA A 215 11.97 37.84 -22.18
C ALA A 215 13.51 37.74 -22.15
N ASP A 216 14.05 36.53 -21.95
CA ASP A 216 15.49 36.26 -22.05
C ASP A 216 15.86 35.60 -23.41
N PRO A 217 16.77 36.19 -24.22
CA PRO A 217 17.22 35.67 -25.52
C PRO A 217 18.10 34.39 -25.50
N ASP A 218 18.33 33.76 -24.35
CA ASP A 218 19.27 32.63 -24.19
C ASP A 218 18.69 31.23 -24.46
N ARG A 219 17.52 31.12 -25.10
CA ARG A 219 16.98 29.85 -25.63
C ARG A 219 17.82 29.20 -26.75
N ARG A 220 18.85 29.88 -27.25
CA ARG A 220 19.71 29.38 -28.34
C ARG A 220 20.65 28.23 -27.97
N TYR A 221 20.75 27.84 -26.70
CA TYR A 221 21.57 26.69 -26.29
C TYR A 221 20.88 25.32 -26.36
N LEU A 222 19.56 25.27 -26.64
CA LEU A 222 18.82 24.00 -26.75
C LEU A 222 18.46 23.61 -28.20
N GLU A 223 18.71 24.47 -29.19
CA GLU A 223 18.33 24.23 -30.59
C GLU A 223 19.51 23.85 -31.50
N ASP A 224 20.76 24.10 -31.10
CA ASP A 224 21.97 23.72 -31.85
C ASP A 224 22.67 22.48 -31.25
N ARG A 225 21.97 21.33 -31.25
CA ARG A 225 22.60 20.04 -30.93
C ARG A 225 23.30 19.49 -32.19
N PRO A 226 24.64 19.39 -32.23
CA PRO A 226 25.31 18.72 -33.35
C PRO A 226 24.94 17.24 -33.39
N PRO A 227 24.79 16.63 -34.58
CA PRO A 227 24.43 15.23 -34.70
C PRO A 227 25.67 14.34 -34.47
N HIS A 228 25.43 13.18 -33.84
CA HIS A 228 26.22 11.93 -33.83
C HIS A 228 27.71 11.95 -33.40
N TRP A 229 28.02 11.10 -32.41
CA TRP A 229 29.22 10.27 -32.25
C TRP A 229 28.99 9.46 -30.96
N GLY A 230 28.99 8.14 -30.89
CA GLY A 230 29.34 7.04 -31.77
C GLY A 230 29.49 5.84 -30.83
N SER A 231 29.02 4.67 -31.25
CA SER A 231 29.31 3.41 -30.58
C SER A 231 30.81 3.14 -30.63
N ASP A 232 31.35 2.63 -29.53
CA ASP A 232 32.32 1.54 -29.48
C ASP A 232 31.98 0.68 -28.25
#